data_AF-A0A8S4AT93-F1
#
_entry.id   AF-A0A8S4AT93-F1
#
_cell.length_a   1.000
_cell.length_b   1.000
_cell.length_c   1.000
_cell.angle_alpha   90.00
_cell.angle_beta   90.00
_cell.angle_gamma   90.00
#
_symmetry.space_group_name_H-M   'P 1'
#
loop_
_entity.id
_entity.type
_entity.pdbx_description
1 polymer ?
#
loop_
_entity_poly.entity_id
_entity_poly.type
_entity_poly.pdbx_seq_one_letter_code
_entity_poly.pdbx_strand_id
1 'polypeptide(L)'
;MSAPGWGHKQPPPPVLYFLSVPPSIPSPKSPKRVDRRYLCDDVLMGIRVCSDSVVKGQFHQARKSLMRKYRDGPSFTLLQTEVEAPEKDISVPPPNSCTMGQRRGVYVSMAASMLCKRTAALCRTLKEISSAKVILCVNSQCGSLLQVASYNPKPLKLNIRNPYIPDKDSEKTPEWQKTARHDRKLFGRYGSLSGVDAASLWPSHEELDKKIAEEKEWHPPLGIMLKNIEAREKAETEKRLAKENIIAANMAKMPKMVADWRREKREAKQKAKDEKARRTRLLAEARERFGYTVDPRSPKFLEMVAEIEKEEKKKKKLLKRRMREEQSSTATSS
;
A
#
# COMPACT_ATOMS: atom_id res chain seq x y z
N MET A 1 -59.84 49.29 -29.17
CA MET A 1 -59.41 48.02 -28.55
C MET A 1 -58.15 47.55 -29.26
N SER A 2 -56.98 47.96 -28.77
CA SER A 2 -55.69 47.55 -29.35
C SER A 2 -54.78 47.13 -28.20
N ALA A 3 -54.50 45.84 -28.12
CA ALA A 3 -53.66 45.25 -27.10
C ALA A 3 -52.17 45.48 -27.44
N PRO A 4 -51.30 45.83 -26.47
CA PRO A 4 -49.87 45.91 -26.70
C PRO A 4 -49.21 44.52 -26.60
N GLY A 5 -48.23 44.32 -27.48
CA GLY A 5 -47.54 43.06 -27.71
C GLY A 5 -46.72 42.54 -26.53
N TRP A 6 -46.71 41.22 -26.39
CA TRP A 6 -45.91 40.48 -25.41
C TRP A 6 -44.49 40.32 -25.94
N GLY A 7 -43.55 41.06 -25.35
CA GLY A 7 -42.12 40.89 -25.59
C GLY A 7 -41.60 39.60 -24.96
N HIS A 8 -41.11 38.69 -25.79
CA HIS A 8 -40.35 37.52 -25.37
C HIS A 8 -39.04 37.96 -24.69
N LYS A 9 -38.99 37.95 -23.36
CA LYS A 9 -37.74 38.00 -22.60
C LYS A 9 -37.09 36.63 -22.63
N GLN A 10 -35.90 36.53 -23.24
CA GLN A 10 -35.06 35.35 -23.09
C GLN A 10 -34.55 35.22 -21.64
N PRO A 11 -34.48 34.00 -21.09
CA PRO A 11 -33.87 33.79 -19.78
C PRO A 11 -32.34 33.95 -19.85
N PRO A 12 -31.69 34.49 -18.80
CA PRO A 12 -30.24 34.61 -18.75
C PRO A 12 -29.55 33.24 -18.68
N PRO A 13 -28.31 33.11 -19.20
CA PRO A 13 -27.57 31.85 -19.19
C PRO A 13 -27.14 31.45 -17.77
N PRO A 14 -27.00 30.13 -17.51
CA PRO A 14 -26.63 29.61 -16.21
C PRO A 14 -25.19 30.01 -15.84
N VAL A 15 -25.06 30.60 -14.65
CA VAL A 15 -23.77 30.91 -14.03
C VAL A 15 -23.08 29.60 -13.67
N LEU A 16 -21.96 29.30 -14.35
CA LEU A 16 -21.08 28.18 -14.01
C LEU A 16 -20.42 28.48 -12.66
N TYR A 17 -20.99 27.94 -11.58
CA TYR A 17 -20.31 27.87 -10.30
C TYR A 17 -19.13 26.90 -10.45
N PHE A 18 -17.93 27.46 -10.60
CA PHE A 18 -16.67 26.76 -10.38
C PHE A 18 -16.71 26.18 -8.96
N LEU A 19 -16.92 24.87 -8.87
CA LEU A 19 -16.70 24.08 -7.66
C LEU A 19 -15.22 24.20 -7.28
N SER A 20 -14.95 25.17 -6.42
CA SER A 20 -13.67 25.32 -5.73
C SER A 20 -13.44 24.06 -4.91
N VAL A 21 -12.50 23.24 -5.36
CA VAL A 21 -12.03 22.04 -4.67
C VAL A 21 -11.49 22.47 -3.31
N PRO A 22 -12.03 21.98 -2.18
CA PRO A 22 -11.51 22.33 -0.87
C PRO A 22 -10.07 21.78 -0.74
N PRO A 23 -9.14 22.57 -0.18
CA PRO A 23 -7.77 22.12 0.03
C PRO A 23 -7.73 20.93 0.97
N SER A 24 -7.03 19.89 0.54
CA SER A 24 -6.76 18.66 1.28
C SER A 24 -6.13 18.97 2.65
N ILE A 25 -6.86 18.62 3.71
CA ILE A 25 -6.41 18.71 5.10
C ILE A 25 -5.13 17.87 5.26
N PRO A 26 -3.99 18.46 5.69
CA PRO A 26 -2.76 17.70 5.93
C PRO A 26 -2.91 16.83 7.19
N SER A 27 -2.69 15.53 7.03
CA SER A 27 -2.64 14.53 8.10
C SER A 27 -1.67 14.92 9.22
N PRO A 28 -2.00 14.73 10.50
CA PRO A 28 -1.13 15.08 11.62
C PRO A 28 0.14 14.22 11.60
N LYS A 29 1.29 14.89 11.47
CA LYS A 29 2.63 14.29 11.58
C LYS A 29 2.82 13.81 13.02
N SER A 30 3.16 12.52 13.16
CA SER A 30 3.60 11.89 14.39
C SER A 30 4.72 12.68 15.09
N PRO A 31 4.73 12.79 16.43
CA PRO A 31 5.74 13.54 17.16
C PRO A 31 7.12 12.92 17.00
N LYS A 32 8.09 13.76 16.61
CA LYS A 32 9.50 13.40 16.46
C LYS A 32 10.08 12.99 17.81
N ARG A 33 10.72 11.81 17.85
CA ARG A 33 11.69 11.47 18.90
C ARG A 33 12.81 12.50 18.88
N VAL A 34 12.98 13.18 20.00
CA VAL A 34 14.14 14.02 20.29
C VAL A 34 15.26 13.08 20.72
N ASP A 35 16.16 12.74 19.81
CA ASP A 35 17.45 12.18 20.19
C ASP A 35 18.49 13.28 20.23
N ARG A 36 18.94 13.48 21.47
CA ARG A 36 19.92 14.40 21.97
C ARG A 36 21.30 13.77 21.72
N ARG A 37 22.11 14.34 20.82
CA ARG A 37 23.57 14.23 20.86
C ARG A 37 24.21 15.27 19.93
N TYR A 38 24.78 16.28 20.57
CA TYR A 38 25.77 17.20 20.02
C TYR A 38 27.13 16.50 19.91
N LEU A 39 28.01 17.11 19.10
CA LEU A 39 29.45 16.93 18.95
C LEU A 39 29.90 15.77 18.06
N CYS A 40 30.21 16.11 16.80
CA CYS A 40 31.58 16.03 16.28
C CYS A 40 31.66 16.90 15.01
N ASP A 41 32.41 17.99 15.14
CA ASP A 41 32.87 18.86 14.08
C ASP A 41 33.91 18.16 13.17
N ASP A 42 33.98 18.67 11.93
CA ASP A 42 35.20 18.89 11.14
C ASP A 42 36.20 17.75 10.94
N VAL A 43 35.99 16.91 9.91
CA VAL A 43 37.06 16.49 8.97
C VAL A 43 36.41 16.06 7.63
N LEU A 44 37.05 16.39 6.51
CA LEU A 44 36.77 15.99 5.11
C LEU A 44 35.96 16.95 4.23
N MET A 45 36.42 18.21 4.17
CA MET A 45 36.49 18.90 2.88
C MET A 45 37.73 18.41 2.13
N GLY A 46 37.52 17.77 0.98
CA GLY A 46 38.56 17.52 -0.01
C GLY A 46 38.79 16.05 -0.34
N ILE A 47 38.02 15.52 -1.30
CA ILE A 47 38.48 14.54 -2.31
C ILE A 47 37.49 14.58 -3.49
N ARG A 48 38.01 15.08 -4.61
CA ARG A 48 37.78 14.63 -6.00
C ARG A 48 36.36 14.63 -6.57
N VAL A 49 36.13 15.68 -7.34
CA VAL A 49 35.66 15.59 -8.74
C VAL A 49 36.36 14.41 -9.43
N CYS A 50 35.65 13.31 -9.74
CA CYS A 50 35.93 12.30 -10.78
C CYS A 50 35.10 11.02 -10.56
N SER A 51 33.76 11.06 -10.70
CA SER A 51 32.94 9.83 -10.56
C SER A 51 31.70 9.72 -11.46
N ASP A 52 31.60 10.45 -12.59
CA ASP A 52 30.38 10.40 -13.42
C ASP A 52 30.51 9.73 -14.80
N SER A 53 31.72 9.32 -15.21
CA SER A 53 31.94 8.69 -16.54
C SER A 53 32.09 7.17 -16.50
N VAL A 54 32.50 6.56 -15.38
CA VAL A 54 32.79 5.12 -15.29
C VAL A 54 31.54 4.26 -15.04
N VAL A 55 30.52 4.80 -14.38
CA VAL A 55 29.31 4.04 -14.02
C VAL A 55 28.38 3.78 -15.21
N LYS A 56 28.39 4.64 -16.24
CA LYS A 56 27.56 4.46 -17.45
C LYS A 56 28.06 3.36 -18.38
N GLY A 57 29.36 3.05 -18.39
CA GLY A 57 29.93 1.97 -19.21
C GLY A 57 29.55 0.57 -18.73
N GLN A 58 29.55 0.36 -17.41
CA GLN A 58 29.26 -0.96 -16.83
C GLN A 58 27.78 -1.36 -16.93
N PHE A 59 26.85 -0.38 -16.86
CA PHE A 59 25.41 -0.66 -17.00
C PHE A 59 25.02 -1.13 -18.41
N HIS A 60 25.72 -0.63 -19.43
CA HIS A 60 25.43 -1.01 -20.82
C HIS A 60 25.94 -2.42 -21.16
N GLN A 61 27.03 -2.85 -20.52
CA GLN A 61 27.59 -4.20 -20.67
C GLN A 61 26.77 -5.24 -19.91
N ALA A 62 26.27 -4.90 -18.71
CA ALA A 62 25.35 -5.75 -17.94
C ALA A 62 24.02 -5.97 -18.67
N ARG A 63 23.47 -4.93 -19.32
CA ARG A 63 22.21 -5.03 -20.09
C ARG A 63 22.36 -5.88 -21.36
N LYS A 64 23.52 -5.86 -22.03
CA LYS A 64 23.82 -6.75 -23.17
C LYS A 64 24.02 -8.21 -22.74
N SER A 65 24.56 -8.46 -21.55
CA SER A 65 24.71 -9.83 -21.01
C SER A 65 23.36 -10.43 -20.60
N LEU A 66 22.48 -9.64 -19.99
CA LEU A 66 21.13 -10.07 -19.62
C LEU A 66 20.28 -10.42 -20.85
N MET A 67 20.42 -9.66 -21.94
CA MET A 67 19.69 -9.92 -23.19
C MET A 67 20.21 -11.14 -24.00
N ARG A 68 21.44 -11.60 -23.76
CA ARG A 68 21.91 -12.88 -24.33
C ARG A 68 21.37 -14.09 -23.58
N LYS A 69 21.21 -14.00 -22.24
CA LYS A 69 20.64 -15.09 -21.42
C LYS A 69 19.18 -15.40 -21.71
N TYR A 70 18.40 -14.48 -22.29
CA TYR A 70 17.00 -14.72 -22.66
C TYR A 70 16.79 -15.17 -24.12
N ARG A 71 17.85 -15.26 -24.93
CA ARG A 71 17.73 -15.71 -26.33
C ARG A 71 17.85 -17.23 -26.50
N ASP A 72 18.48 -17.89 -25.53
CA ASP A 72 18.74 -19.33 -25.53
C ASP A 72 18.03 -20.00 -24.33
N GLY A 73 16.75 -19.68 -24.14
CA GLY A 73 15.87 -20.41 -23.23
C GLY A 73 15.47 -21.78 -23.83
N PRO A 74 15.30 -22.82 -23.00
CA PRO A 74 15.23 -24.21 -23.43
C PRO A 74 14.02 -24.47 -24.33
N SER A 75 14.26 -25.22 -25.40
CA SER A 75 13.25 -25.83 -26.26
C SER A 75 12.26 -26.62 -25.40
N PHE A 76 11.08 -26.06 -25.17
CA PHE A 76 9.94 -26.74 -24.58
C PHE A 76 9.48 -27.81 -25.58
N THR A 77 10.01 -29.02 -25.44
CA THR A 77 9.55 -30.20 -26.17
C THR A 77 8.15 -30.52 -25.70
N LEU A 78 7.20 -30.23 -26.59
CA LEU A 78 5.80 -30.59 -26.52
C LEU A 78 5.70 -32.12 -26.57
N LEU A 79 5.50 -32.78 -25.42
CA LEU A 79 4.97 -34.14 -25.38
C LEU A 79 3.48 -34.05 -25.64
N GLN A 80 3.08 -34.42 -26.86
CA GLN A 80 1.70 -34.82 -27.16
C GLN A 80 1.43 -36.13 -26.39
N THR A 81 0.54 -36.06 -25.42
CA THR A 81 -0.23 -37.22 -24.97
C THR A 81 -1.69 -36.93 -25.27
N GLU A 82 -2.18 -37.58 -26.31
CA GLU A 82 -3.60 -37.80 -26.57
C GLU A 82 -4.13 -38.77 -25.51
N VAL A 83 -5.17 -38.39 -24.77
CA VAL A 83 -6.12 -39.32 -24.16
C VAL A 83 -7.51 -38.68 -24.27
N GLU A 84 -8.36 -39.35 -25.02
CA GLU A 84 -9.79 -39.11 -25.23
C GLU A 84 -10.61 -39.35 -23.95
N ALA A 85 -11.53 -38.40 -23.65
CA ALA A 85 -12.89 -38.53 -23.07
C ALA A 85 -13.10 -39.29 -21.72
N PRO A 86 -14.27 -39.20 -21.03
CA PRO A 86 -15.52 -38.52 -21.38
C PRO A 86 -16.13 -37.59 -20.29
N GLU A 87 -17.15 -36.86 -20.73
CA GLU A 87 -18.11 -36.04 -19.98
C GLU A 87 -18.65 -36.72 -18.71
N LYS A 88 -18.67 -35.97 -17.60
CA LYS A 88 -19.61 -36.18 -16.49
C LYS A 88 -20.05 -34.85 -15.90
N ASP A 89 -21.36 -34.63 -15.98
CA ASP A 89 -22.11 -33.59 -15.31
C ASP A 89 -21.84 -33.57 -13.80
N ILE A 90 -21.44 -32.42 -13.27
CA ILE A 90 -21.53 -32.14 -11.83
C ILE A 90 -22.20 -30.79 -11.66
N SER A 91 -23.46 -30.88 -11.26
CA SER A 91 -24.29 -29.82 -10.70
C SER A 91 -23.58 -29.07 -9.58
N VAL A 92 -23.48 -27.75 -9.69
CA VAL A 92 -23.02 -26.87 -8.60
C VAL A 92 -24.25 -26.33 -7.87
N PRO A 93 -24.49 -26.68 -6.59
CA PRO A 93 -25.51 -26.04 -5.77
C PRO A 93 -25.01 -24.71 -5.16
N PRO A 94 -25.92 -23.78 -4.81
CA PRO A 94 -25.57 -22.45 -4.29
C PRO A 94 -25.20 -22.48 -2.79
N PRO A 95 -24.31 -21.59 -2.30
CA PRO A 95 -24.03 -21.50 -0.88
C PRO A 95 -25.06 -20.60 -0.15
N ASN A 96 -26.02 -21.26 0.53
CA ASN A 96 -26.81 -20.68 1.61
C ASN A 96 -26.22 -21.07 2.98
N SER A 97 -26.01 -20.06 3.82
CA SER A 97 -26.20 -20.02 5.28
C SER A 97 -25.91 -21.25 6.17
N CYS A 98 -24.93 -21.12 7.07
CA CYS A 98 -24.95 -21.56 8.48
C CYS A 98 -23.72 -20.94 9.18
N THR A 99 -23.86 -19.99 10.11
CA THR A 99 -24.18 -20.13 11.55
C THR A 99 -23.24 -21.04 12.36
N MET A 100 -22.74 -20.44 13.46
CA MET A 100 -22.11 -21.01 14.66
C MET A 100 -20.66 -21.54 14.56
N GLY A 101 -19.78 -20.81 15.23
CA GLY A 101 -18.41 -21.21 15.53
C GLY A 101 -17.75 -20.27 16.54
N GLN A 102 -18.37 -20.11 17.72
CA GLN A 102 -17.77 -19.47 18.88
C GLN A 102 -16.44 -20.15 19.23
N ARG A 103 -15.32 -19.44 19.07
CA ARG A 103 -14.09 -19.71 19.83
C ARG A 103 -13.60 -18.42 20.46
N ARG A 104 -14.01 -18.25 21.73
CA ARG A 104 -13.40 -17.32 22.68
C ARG A 104 -11.98 -17.82 22.96
N GLY A 105 -10.99 -17.22 22.32
CA GLY A 105 -9.58 -17.32 22.72
C GLY A 105 -9.27 -16.20 23.71
N VAL A 106 -9.52 -16.45 25.00
CA VAL A 106 -9.11 -15.56 26.08
C VAL A 106 -7.60 -15.72 26.26
N TYR A 107 -6.81 -14.80 25.72
CA TYR A 107 -5.41 -14.64 26.12
C TYR A 107 -5.39 -13.92 27.48
N VAL A 108 -5.49 -14.69 28.56
CA VAL A 108 -5.10 -14.23 29.90
C VAL A 108 -3.59 -14.28 29.96
N SER A 109 -2.96 -13.11 29.83
CA SER A 109 -1.55 -12.92 30.16
C SER A 109 -1.39 -13.04 31.68
N MET A 110 -0.89 -14.20 32.13
CA MET A 110 -0.38 -14.41 33.48
C MET A 110 0.95 -13.69 33.62
N ALA A 111 0.93 -12.51 34.24
CA ALA A 111 2.14 -11.83 34.72
C ALA A 111 1.86 -11.20 36.08
N ALA A 112 1.63 -12.05 37.07
CA ALA A 112 1.67 -11.71 38.49
C ALA A 112 2.11 -12.95 39.26
N SER A 113 3.24 -12.86 39.98
CA SER A 113 3.58 -13.62 41.20
C SER A 113 5.07 -13.96 41.31
N MET A 114 5.94 -12.98 41.52
CA MET A 114 7.22 -13.25 42.19
C MET A 114 7.57 -12.06 43.06
N LEU A 115 6.93 -11.97 44.24
CA LEU A 115 7.39 -11.24 45.44
C LEU A 115 6.37 -11.46 46.56
N CYS A 116 6.40 -12.63 47.21
CA CYS A 116 5.78 -12.88 48.53
C CYS A 116 6.18 -14.28 49.00
N LYS A 117 7.41 -14.43 49.51
CA LYS A 117 7.81 -15.58 50.33
C LYS A 117 8.63 -15.05 51.50
N ARG A 118 7.94 -14.78 52.61
CA ARG A 118 8.44 -14.85 54.00
C ARG A 118 7.41 -14.14 54.91
N THR A 119 6.39 -14.88 55.35
CA THR A 119 5.62 -14.65 56.59
C THR A 119 4.41 -15.61 56.62
N ALA A 120 4.62 -16.85 57.07
CA ALA A 120 3.55 -17.71 57.62
C ALA A 120 4.14 -19.03 58.13
N ALA A 121 4.91 -18.98 59.21
CA ALA A 121 5.19 -20.16 60.03
C ALA A 121 5.57 -19.66 61.43
N LEU A 122 4.55 -19.42 62.26
CA LEU A 122 4.58 -19.38 63.74
C LEU A 122 3.27 -18.76 64.27
N CYS A 123 2.13 -19.39 63.97
CA CYS A 123 0.84 -19.03 64.58
C CYS A 123 -0.13 -20.23 64.59
N ARG A 124 0.30 -21.41 65.06
CA ARG A 124 -0.59 -22.48 65.55
C ARG A 124 0.19 -23.30 66.58
N THR A 125 -0.43 -23.57 67.73
CA THR A 125 0.15 -23.99 69.03
C THR A 125 0.76 -22.78 69.74
N LEU A 126 0.13 -22.16 70.75
CA LEU A 126 -0.26 -22.73 72.03
C LEU A 126 -1.59 -22.11 72.51
N LYS A 127 -2.64 -22.92 72.55
CA LYS A 127 -3.74 -22.76 73.50
C LYS A 127 -3.51 -23.91 74.49
N GLU A 128 -3.51 -23.58 75.79
CA GLU A 128 -3.33 -24.47 76.96
C GLU A 128 -1.92 -24.60 77.56
N ILE A 129 -1.91 -24.77 78.90
CA ILE A 129 -0.83 -24.67 79.90
C ILE A 129 -0.68 -23.22 80.42
N SER A 130 -1.52 -22.69 81.32
CA SER A 130 -1.94 -23.20 82.64
C SER A 130 -0.81 -23.78 83.48
N SER A 131 -0.40 -23.02 84.49
CA SER A 131 0.23 -23.44 85.76
C SER A 131 1.40 -24.42 85.67
N ALA A 132 2.64 -23.91 85.78
CA ALA A 132 3.63 -24.51 86.66
C ALA A 132 4.83 -23.57 86.89
N LYS A 133 4.98 -23.23 88.16
CA LYS A 133 6.20 -22.91 88.90
C LYS A 133 7.46 -23.50 88.25
N VAL A 134 8.30 -22.67 87.63
CA VAL A 134 9.68 -23.02 87.27
C VAL A 134 10.61 -21.98 87.89
N ILE A 135 11.13 -22.39 89.05
CA ILE A 135 12.54 -22.36 89.45
C ILE A 135 13.34 -21.16 88.91
N LEU A 136 13.63 -20.27 89.86
CA LEU A 136 14.68 -19.27 89.83
C LEU A 136 16.01 -19.88 89.32
N CYS A 137 16.46 -19.49 88.13
CA CYS A 137 17.88 -19.45 87.83
C CYS A 137 18.45 -18.20 88.49
N VAL A 138 18.84 -18.38 89.75
CA VAL A 138 19.85 -17.55 90.42
C VAL A 138 21.19 -17.81 89.72
N ASN A 139 21.96 -16.74 89.52
CA ASN A 139 23.33 -16.68 88.97
C ASN A 139 23.46 -16.52 87.44
N SER A 140 23.00 -15.37 86.95
CA SER A 140 23.82 -14.56 86.05
C SER A 140 23.84 -13.13 86.57
N GLN A 141 24.86 -12.80 87.36
CA GLN A 141 25.23 -11.42 87.66
C GLN A 141 25.84 -10.78 86.40
N CYS A 142 25.05 -10.66 85.35
CA CYS A 142 25.26 -9.70 84.28
C CYS A 142 24.02 -8.81 84.28
N GLY A 143 24.03 -7.83 85.19
CA GLY A 143 23.03 -6.77 85.28
C GLY A 143 23.11 -5.81 84.10
N SER A 144 22.96 -6.31 82.87
CA SER A 144 22.55 -5.45 81.76
C SER A 144 21.04 -5.24 81.91
N LEU A 145 20.66 -4.29 82.78
CA LEU A 145 19.45 -3.52 82.57
C LEU A 145 19.53 -3.02 81.12
N LEU A 146 18.92 -3.73 80.19
CA LEU A 146 18.61 -3.17 78.90
C LEU A 146 17.62 -2.06 79.21
N GLN A 147 18.15 -0.87 79.48
CA GLN A 147 17.47 0.38 79.24
C GLN A 147 17.12 0.34 77.75
N VAL A 148 16.02 -0.32 77.42
CA VAL A 148 15.36 -0.14 76.13
C VAL A 148 14.94 1.32 76.19
N ALA A 149 15.74 2.18 75.58
CA ALA A 149 15.44 3.58 75.46
C ALA A 149 14.11 3.68 74.70
N SER A 150 13.02 3.85 75.43
CA SER A 150 11.68 4.04 74.87
C SER A 150 11.62 5.46 74.35
N TYR A 151 12.25 5.71 73.21
CA TYR A 151 12.06 6.95 72.48
C TYR A 151 10.61 6.99 72.01
N ASN A 152 9.84 7.98 72.46
CA ASN A 152 8.47 8.17 71.98
C ASN A 152 8.55 8.55 70.50
N PRO A 153 8.13 7.67 69.57
CA PRO A 153 8.25 7.96 68.16
C PRO A 153 7.35 9.15 67.83
N LYS A 154 7.82 10.05 66.99
CA LYS A 154 7.01 11.19 66.56
C LYS A 154 5.73 10.67 65.89
N PRO A 155 4.56 11.27 66.16
CA PRO A 155 3.31 10.83 65.58
C PRO A 155 3.38 10.86 64.05
N LEU A 156 2.76 9.88 63.41
CA LEU A 156 2.73 9.76 61.95
C LEU A 156 1.91 10.91 61.36
N LYS A 157 2.53 11.67 60.46
CA LYS A 157 1.87 12.78 59.74
C LYS A 157 1.05 12.22 58.58
N LEU A 158 -0.18 11.78 58.87
CA LEU A 158 -1.11 11.26 57.86
C LEU A 158 -2.22 12.28 57.57
N ASN A 159 -2.48 12.59 56.29
CA ASN A 159 -3.57 13.47 55.84
C ASN A 159 -4.85 12.65 55.62
N ILE A 160 -5.50 12.20 56.69
CA ILE A 160 -6.54 11.14 56.59
C ILE A 160 -7.95 11.70 56.35
N ARG A 161 -8.25 12.95 56.72
CA ARG A 161 -9.67 13.37 56.84
C ARG A 161 -10.10 14.52 55.94
N ASN A 162 -9.38 15.63 55.92
CA ASN A 162 -9.93 16.85 55.36
C ASN A 162 -9.45 17.05 53.92
N PRO A 163 -10.37 17.28 52.97
CA PRO A 163 -10.00 17.73 51.63
C PRO A 163 -9.16 18.99 51.74
N TYR A 164 -8.05 19.03 51.01
CA TYR A 164 -7.30 20.28 50.83
C TYR A 164 -8.05 21.14 49.82
N ILE A 165 -8.56 22.28 50.27
CA ILE A 165 -9.26 23.27 49.43
C ILE A 165 -8.30 24.46 49.27
N PRO A 166 -7.79 24.72 48.05
CA PRO A 166 -6.87 25.82 47.82
C PRO A 166 -7.64 27.16 47.76
N ASP A 167 -6.99 28.23 48.24
CA ASP A 167 -7.50 29.60 48.07
C ASP A 167 -7.35 30.01 46.60
N LYS A 168 -8.48 30.25 45.91
CA LYS A 168 -8.50 30.59 44.48
C LYS A 168 -7.94 31.99 44.20
N ASP A 169 -8.12 32.91 45.15
CA ASP A 169 -7.70 34.31 45.02
C ASP A 169 -6.20 34.52 45.28
N SER A 170 -5.53 33.54 45.90
CA SER A 170 -4.10 33.65 46.20
C SER A 170 -3.25 33.49 44.93
N GLU A 171 -2.26 34.35 44.74
CA GLU A 171 -1.23 34.22 43.69
C GLU A 171 -0.32 33.01 43.88
N LYS A 172 -0.18 32.53 45.12
CA LYS A 172 0.66 31.36 45.45
C LYS A 172 0.07 30.05 44.93
N THR A 173 -1.24 30.03 44.66
CA THR A 173 -1.96 28.87 44.15
C THR A 173 -1.71 28.75 42.64
N PRO A 174 -1.22 27.61 42.14
CA PRO A 174 -0.98 27.43 40.71
C PRO A 174 -2.31 27.41 39.93
N GLU A 175 -2.31 27.97 38.71
CA GLU A 175 -3.52 28.20 37.91
C GLU A 175 -4.38 26.94 37.72
N TRP A 176 -3.75 25.78 37.50
CA TRP A 176 -4.48 24.53 37.29
C TRP A 176 -5.32 24.10 38.50
N GLN A 177 -4.97 24.52 39.73
CA GLN A 177 -5.77 24.27 40.94
C GLN A 177 -6.99 25.18 41.02
N LYS A 178 -6.96 26.34 40.35
CA LYS A 178 -8.08 27.28 40.30
C LYS A 178 -9.17 26.87 39.31
N THR A 179 -8.85 25.99 38.37
CA THR A 179 -9.77 25.56 37.30
C THR A 179 -10.86 24.60 37.78
N ALA A 180 -12.02 24.59 37.10
CA ALA A 180 -13.12 23.64 37.33
C ALA A 180 -12.69 22.17 37.18
N ARG A 181 -11.59 21.90 36.46
CA ARG A 181 -11.00 20.57 36.37
C ARG A 181 -10.48 20.06 37.71
N HIS A 182 -9.93 20.95 38.54
CA HIS A 182 -9.48 20.59 39.88
C HIS A 182 -10.65 20.30 40.81
N ASP A 183 -11.70 21.13 40.76
CA ASP A 183 -12.92 20.96 41.53
C ASP A 183 -13.59 19.61 41.23
N ARG A 184 -13.71 19.25 39.94
CA ARG A 184 -14.18 17.92 39.50
C ARG A 184 -13.34 16.78 40.07
N LYS A 185 -12.01 16.96 40.16
CA LYS A 185 -11.10 15.96 40.73
C LYS A 185 -11.27 15.83 42.25
N LEU A 186 -11.47 16.93 42.96
CA LEU A 186 -11.74 16.93 44.41
C LEU A 186 -13.06 16.21 44.72
N PHE A 187 -14.12 16.57 43.98
CA PHE A 187 -15.42 15.92 44.09
C PHE A 187 -15.33 14.41 43.77
N GLY A 188 -14.56 14.02 42.75
CA GLY A 188 -14.34 12.61 42.44
C GLY A 188 -13.60 11.82 43.54
N ARG A 189 -12.81 12.47 44.40
CA ARG A 189 -12.05 11.82 45.49
C ARG A 189 -12.80 11.79 46.81
N TYR A 190 -13.45 12.88 47.16
CA TYR A 190 -14.06 13.09 48.48
C TYR A 190 -15.60 13.17 48.42
N GLY A 191 -16.19 13.13 47.22
CA GLY A 191 -17.63 13.30 47.01
C GLY A 191 -18.12 14.67 47.47
N SER A 192 -19.31 14.71 48.02
CA SER A 192 -19.94 15.93 48.54
C SER A 192 -19.17 16.56 49.71
N LEU A 193 -18.25 15.83 50.37
CA LEU A 193 -17.41 16.38 51.44
C LEU A 193 -16.46 17.47 50.94
N SER A 194 -16.18 17.53 49.63
CA SER A 194 -15.34 18.60 49.06
C SER A 194 -16.05 19.95 48.97
N GLY A 195 -17.37 20.01 49.22
CA GLY A 195 -18.15 21.25 49.13
C GLY A 195 -18.30 21.82 47.71
N VAL A 196 -17.98 21.02 46.68
CA VAL A 196 -18.16 21.41 45.27
C VAL A 196 -19.59 21.09 44.87
N ASP A 197 -20.29 22.06 44.28
CA ASP A 197 -21.64 21.85 43.78
C ASP A 197 -21.66 20.85 42.60
N ALA A 198 -22.59 19.91 42.65
CA ALA A 198 -22.69 18.85 41.66
C ALA A 198 -23.15 19.37 40.29
N ALA A 199 -23.95 20.45 40.24
CA ALA A 199 -24.42 21.03 38.98
C ALA A 199 -23.27 21.64 38.16
N SER A 200 -22.27 22.22 38.84
CA SER A 200 -21.06 22.79 38.21
C SER A 200 -20.17 21.74 37.51
N LEU A 201 -20.34 20.45 37.83
CA LEU A 201 -19.57 19.38 37.21
C LEU A 201 -19.94 19.17 35.73
N TRP A 202 -21.21 19.40 35.40
CA TRP A 202 -21.70 19.34 34.03
C TRP A 202 -21.13 20.48 33.19
N PRO A 203 -20.91 20.28 31.89
CA PRO A 203 -20.49 21.37 30.99
C PRO A 203 -21.50 22.51 31.02
N SER A 204 -21.01 23.75 30.87
CA SER A 204 -21.89 24.89 30.61
C SER A 204 -22.59 24.72 29.27
N HIS A 205 -23.69 25.45 29.05
CA HIS A 205 -24.41 25.41 27.78
C HIS A 205 -23.51 25.72 26.58
N GLU A 206 -22.64 26.74 26.70
CA GLU A 206 -21.68 27.10 25.65
C GLU A 206 -20.65 25.99 25.37
N GLU A 207 -20.15 25.32 26.41
CA GLU A 207 -19.25 24.18 26.25
C GLU A 207 -19.95 22.98 25.61
N LEU A 208 -21.23 22.78 25.94
CA LEU A 208 -22.05 21.71 25.38
C LEU A 208 -22.29 21.95 23.88
N ASP A 209 -22.65 23.16 23.48
CA ASP A 209 -22.85 23.52 22.07
C ASP A 209 -21.59 23.31 21.25
N LYS A 210 -20.42 23.69 21.78
CA LYS A 210 -19.11 23.45 21.14
C LYS A 210 -18.86 21.97 20.94
N LYS A 211 -19.11 21.14 21.96
CA LYS A 211 -18.95 19.68 21.87
C LYS A 211 -19.91 19.06 20.86
N ILE A 212 -21.17 19.50 20.83
CA ILE A 212 -22.17 19.03 19.87
C ILE A 212 -21.76 19.41 18.44
N ALA A 213 -21.23 20.61 18.24
CA ALA A 213 -20.75 21.06 16.93
C ALA A 213 -19.52 20.23 16.47
N GLU A 214 -18.56 20.00 17.35
CA GLU A 214 -17.39 19.14 17.09
C GLU A 214 -17.82 17.70 16.76
N GLU A 215 -18.75 17.12 17.53
CA GLU A 215 -19.26 15.78 17.28
C GLU A 215 -19.96 15.68 15.93
N LYS A 216 -20.80 16.65 15.57
CA LYS A 216 -21.49 16.65 14.27
C LYS A 216 -20.53 16.76 13.09
N GLU A 217 -19.43 17.51 13.23
CA GLU A 217 -18.42 17.68 12.17
C GLU A 217 -17.59 16.40 11.99
N TRP A 218 -17.09 15.82 13.09
CA TRP A 218 -16.14 14.71 13.04
C TRP A 218 -16.80 13.32 13.08
N HIS A 219 -17.99 13.22 13.65
CA HIS A 219 -18.71 11.97 13.87
C HIS A 219 -20.07 11.99 13.14
N PRO A 220 -20.08 11.74 11.83
CA PRO A 220 -21.32 11.72 11.07
C PRO A 220 -22.25 10.59 11.56
N PRO A 221 -23.58 10.75 11.44
CA PRO A 221 -24.53 9.71 11.80
C PRO A 221 -24.39 8.47 10.91
N LEU A 222 -24.74 7.31 11.48
CA LEU A 222 -24.64 6.00 10.83
C LEU A 222 -25.32 5.96 9.45
N GLY A 223 -26.50 6.60 9.31
CA GLY A 223 -27.23 6.64 8.04
C GLY A 223 -26.44 7.32 6.90
N ILE A 224 -25.60 8.32 7.20
CA ILE A 224 -24.72 8.95 6.20
C ILE A 224 -23.57 8.00 5.85
N MET A 225 -23.00 7.32 6.86
CA MET A 225 -21.92 6.34 6.63
C MET A 225 -22.36 5.20 5.71
N LEU A 226 -23.56 4.64 5.92
CA LEU A 226 -24.10 3.58 5.07
C LEU A 226 -24.28 4.03 3.62
N LYS A 227 -24.84 5.23 3.40
CA LYS A 227 -24.97 5.81 2.05
C LYS A 227 -23.60 5.99 1.37
N ASN A 228 -22.59 6.40 2.12
CA ASN A 228 -21.23 6.55 1.59
C ASN A 228 -20.60 5.21 1.22
N ILE A 229 -20.85 4.15 2.00
CA ILE A 229 -20.40 2.80 1.70
C ILE A 229 -21.08 2.29 0.42
N GLU A 230 -22.41 2.38 0.34
CA GLU A 230 -23.16 1.98 -0.85
C GLU A 230 -22.70 2.72 -2.12
N ALA A 231 -22.43 4.02 -2.01
CA ALA A 231 -21.93 4.82 -3.14
C ALA A 231 -20.52 4.36 -3.59
N ARG A 232 -19.64 4.02 -2.64
CA ARG A 232 -18.29 3.52 -2.94
C ARG A 232 -18.36 2.14 -3.60
N GLU A 233 -19.16 1.23 -3.06
CA GLU A 233 -19.34 -0.11 -3.61
C GLU A 233 -19.89 -0.05 -5.05
N LYS A 234 -20.89 0.79 -5.31
CA LYS A 234 -21.42 1.01 -6.67
C LYS A 234 -20.32 1.51 -7.61
N ALA A 235 -19.57 2.54 -7.23
CA ALA A 235 -18.48 3.05 -8.06
C ALA A 235 -17.36 2.02 -8.31
N GLU A 236 -17.06 1.15 -7.34
CA GLU A 236 -16.07 0.08 -7.50
C GLU A 236 -16.58 -1.03 -8.42
N THR A 237 -17.84 -1.44 -8.28
CA THR A 237 -18.46 -2.44 -9.16
C THR A 237 -18.53 -1.95 -10.60
N GLU A 238 -18.90 -0.69 -10.85
CA GLU A 238 -18.90 -0.09 -12.18
C GLU A 238 -17.51 -0.07 -12.81
N LYS A 239 -16.48 0.32 -12.04
CA LYS A 239 -15.09 0.30 -12.51
C LYS A 239 -14.63 -1.11 -12.84
N ARG A 240 -15.04 -2.10 -12.05
CA ARG A 240 -14.72 -3.51 -12.29
C ARG A 240 -15.37 -3.99 -13.58
N LEU A 241 -16.66 -3.77 -13.76
CA LEU A 241 -17.40 -4.15 -14.97
C LEU A 241 -16.83 -3.47 -16.21
N ALA A 242 -16.48 -2.18 -16.13
CA ALA A 242 -15.84 -1.48 -17.24
C ALA A 242 -14.50 -2.12 -17.66
N LYS A 243 -13.67 -2.52 -16.68
CA LYS A 243 -12.42 -3.25 -16.96
C LYS A 243 -12.68 -4.62 -17.58
N GLU A 244 -13.63 -5.38 -17.04
CA GLU A 244 -14.02 -6.70 -17.55
C GLU A 244 -14.51 -6.60 -19.00
N ASN A 245 -15.31 -5.58 -19.32
CA ASN A 245 -15.79 -5.31 -20.68
C ASN A 245 -14.65 -4.97 -21.66
N ILE A 246 -13.67 -4.17 -21.23
CA ILE A 246 -12.49 -3.85 -22.05
C ILE A 246 -11.66 -5.11 -22.30
N ILE A 247 -11.46 -5.93 -21.27
CA ILE A 247 -10.72 -7.20 -21.40
C ILE A 247 -11.47 -8.12 -22.36
N ALA A 248 -12.78 -8.30 -22.21
CA ALA A 248 -13.59 -9.13 -23.11
C ALA A 248 -13.50 -8.65 -24.57
N ALA A 249 -13.63 -7.35 -24.82
CA ALA A 249 -13.51 -6.77 -26.16
C ALA A 249 -12.11 -6.96 -26.76
N ASN A 250 -11.05 -6.86 -25.95
CA ASN A 250 -9.68 -7.11 -26.39
C ASN A 250 -9.46 -8.60 -26.67
N MET A 251 -9.94 -9.48 -25.80
CA MET A 251 -9.87 -10.93 -25.98
C MET A 251 -10.58 -11.38 -27.25
N ALA A 252 -11.71 -10.77 -27.61
CA ALA A 252 -12.38 -11.05 -28.89
C ALA A 252 -11.56 -10.63 -30.12
N LYS A 253 -10.75 -9.57 -30.01
CA LYS A 253 -9.86 -9.09 -31.10
C LYS A 253 -8.57 -9.90 -31.21
N MET A 254 -8.10 -10.50 -30.12
CA MET A 254 -6.82 -11.22 -30.07
C MET A 254 -6.66 -12.33 -31.14
N PRO A 255 -7.64 -13.22 -31.39
CA PRO A 255 -7.48 -14.30 -32.37
C PRO A 255 -7.15 -13.78 -33.78
N LYS A 256 -7.82 -12.71 -34.22
CA LYS A 256 -7.57 -12.07 -35.52
C LYS A 256 -6.15 -11.51 -35.59
N MET A 257 -5.73 -10.76 -34.57
CA MET A 257 -4.37 -10.19 -34.51
C MET A 257 -3.29 -11.28 -34.49
N VAL A 258 -3.52 -12.40 -33.79
CA VAL A 258 -2.60 -13.53 -33.77
C VAL A 258 -2.51 -14.18 -35.16
N ALA A 259 -3.64 -14.34 -35.86
CA ALA A 259 -3.64 -14.88 -37.21
C ALA A 259 -2.90 -13.99 -38.21
N ASP A 260 -3.12 -12.68 -38.14
CA ASP A 260 -2.43 -11.68 -38.96
C ASP A 260 -0.92 -11.68 -38.68
N TRP A 261 -0.51 -11.66 -37.41
CA TRP A 261 0.90 -11.75 -37.02
C TRP A 261 1.57 -13.05 -37.51
N ARG A 262 0.87 -14.19 -37.39
CA ARG A 262 1.37 -15.47 -37.90
C ARG A 262 1.52 -15.46 -39.42
N ARG A 263 0.64 -14.74 -40.15
CA ARG A 263 0.72 -14.56 -41.60
C ARG A 263 1.94 -13.71 -41.96
N GLU A 264 2.08 -12.53 -41.36
CA GLU A 264 3.22 -11.64 -41.59
C GLU A 264 4.56 -12.30 -41.30
N LYS A 265 4.65 -13.07 -40.21
CA LYS A 265 5.86 -13.82 -39.87
C LYS A 265 6.22 -14.88 -40.91
N ARG A 266 5.22 -15.54 -41.51
CA ARG A 266 5.41 -16.50 -42.60
C ARG A 266 5.87 -15.81 -43.88
N GLU A 267 5.23 -14.71 -44.25
CA GLU A 267 5.59 -13.91 -45.42
C GLU A 267 7.02 -13.34 -45.29
N ALA A 268 7.39 -12.82 -44.12
CA ALA A 268 8.74 -12.33 -43.85
C ALA A 268 9.78 -13.47 -43.98
N LYS A 269 9.46 -14.67 -43.48
CA LYS A 269 10.32 -15.85 -43.62
C LYS A 269 10.45 -16.29 -45.07
N GLN A 270 9.38 -16.23 -45.85
CA GLN A 270 9.39 -16.54 -47.29
C GLN A 270 10.25 -15.53 -48.06
N LYS A 271 10.01 -14.22 -47.88
CA LYS A 271 10.83 -13.17 -48.50
C LYS A 271 12.32 -13.31 -48.16
N ALA A 272 12.66 -13.61 -46.91
CA ALA A 272 14.05 -13.86 -46.52
C ALA A 272 14.67 -15.10 -47.20
N LYS A 273 13.88 -16.16 -47.42
CA LYS A 273 14.32 -17.34 -48.18
C LYS A 273 14.52 -17.00 -49.66
N ASP A 274 13.58 -16.27 -50.26
CA ASP A 274 13.65 -15.87 -51.66
C ASP A 274 14.82 -14.94 -51.92
N GLU A 275 15.09 -13.99 -51.02
CA GLU A 275 16.27 -13.13 -51.06
C GLU A 275 17.56 -13.94 -50.92
N LYS A 276 17.61 -14.92 -50.00
CA LYS A 276 18.77 -15.79 -49.85
C LYS A 276 19.00 -16.59 -51.14
N ALA A 277 17.93 -17.16 -51.72
CA ALA A 277 18.00 -17.90 -52.99
C ALA A 277 18.44 -16.99 -54.15
N ARG A 278 17.94 -15.76 -54.24
CA ARG A 278 18.37 -14.76 -55.22
C ARG A 278 19.84 -14.42 -55.05
N ARG A 279 20.30 -14.18 -53.82
CA ARG A 279 21.72 -13.91 -53.52
C ARG A 279 22.60 -15.10 -53.90
N THR A 280 22.19 -16.33 -53.60
CA THR A 280 22.97 -17.52 -53.98
C THR A 280 23.04 -17.71 -55.49
N ARG A 281 21.97 -17.39 -56.24
CA ARG A 281 21.98 -17.42 -57.72
C ARG A 281 22.96 -16.41 -58.29
N LEU A 282 22.91 -15.16 -57.82
CA LEU A 282 23.84 -14.10 -58.26
C LEU A 282 25.29 -14.44 -57.94
N LEU A 283 25.56 -15.06 -56.79
CA LEU A 283 26.90 -15.51 -56.44
C LEU A 283 27.38 -16.67 -57.33
N ALA A 284 26.49 -17.59 -57.72
CA ALA A 284 26.84 -18.67 -58.64
C ALA A 284 27.17 -18.12 -60.04
N GLU A 285 26.33 -17.24 -60.59
CA GLU A 285 26.58 -16.59 -61.88
C GLU A 285 27.89 -15.77 -61.88
N ALA A 286 28.20 -15.09 -60.77
CA ALA A 286 29.46 -14.38 -60.63
C ALA A 286 30.66 -15.33 -60.59
N ARG A 287 30.52 -16.52 -59.98
CA ARG A 287 31.57 -17.54 -59.95
C ARG A 287 31.87 -18.08 -61.35
N GLU A 288 30.86 -18.27 -62.20
CA GLU A 288 31.03 -18.68 -63.59
C GLU A 288 31.77 -17.61 -64.41
N ARG A 289 31.51 -16.32 -64.18
CA ARG A 289 32.14 -15.22 -64.95
C ARG A 289 33.52 -14.81 -64.46
N PHE A 290 33.72 -14.72 -63.14
CA PHE A 290 34.91 -14.13 -62.53
C PHE A 290 35.77 -15.14 -61.74
N GLY A 291 35.34 -16.40 -61.63
CA GLY A 291 36.03 -17.46 -60.89
C GLY A 291 35.61 -17.58 -59.42
N TYR A 292 36.29 -18.44 -58.65
CA TYR A 292 35.86 -18.80 -57.28
C TYR A 292 36.05 -17.69 -56.23
N THR A 293 36.99 -16.76 -56.44
CA THR A 293 37.34 -15.66 -55.51
C THR A 293 36.52 -14.39 -55.80
N VAL A 294 35.21 -14.42 -55.56
CA VAL A 294 34.34 -13.25 -55.79
C VAL A 294 33.80 -12.69 -54.47
N ASP A 295 34.17 -11.45 -54.19
CA ASP A 295 33.66 -10.68 -53.06
C ASP A 295 32.37 -9.91 -53.43
N PRO A 296 31.29 -10.01 -52.63
CA PRO A 296 30.02 -9.31 -52.88
C PRO A 296 30.10 -7.77 -52.83
N ARG A 297 31.22 -7.22 -52.34
CA ARG A 297 31.45 -5.77 -52.21
C ARG A 297 32.29 -5.19 -53.34
N SER A 298 32.83 -6.02 -54.22
CA SER A 298 33.70 -5.58 -55.31
C SER A 298 32.90 -4.78 -56.36
N PRO A 299 33.51 -3.75 -56.98
CA PRO A 299 32.82 -2.92 -57.97
C PRO A 299 32.37 -3.72 -59.20
N LYS A 300 33.18 -4.70 -59.63
CA LYS A 300 32.89 -5.60 -60.75
C LYS A 300 31.62 -6.44 -60.54
N PHE A 301 31.40 -6.93 -59.31
CA PHE A 301 30.19 -7.67 -58.96
C PHE A 301 28.95 -6.77 -58.99
N LEU A 302 29.07 -5.53 -58.50
CA LEU A 302 27.97 -4.58 -58.48
C LEU A 302 27.56 -4.15 -59.90
N GLU A 303 28.51 -3.94 -60.81
CA GLU A 303 28.25 -3.64 -62.22
C GLU A 303 27.50 -4.80 -62.91
N MET A 304 27.96 -6.03 -62.72
CA MET A 304 27.30 -7.23 -63.26
C MET A 304 25.88 -7.40 -62.71
N VAL A 305 25.67 -7.24 -61.40
CA VAL A 305 24.32 -7.29 -60.81
C VAL A 305 23.44 -6.18 -61.40
N ALA A 306 23.97 -4.98 -61.63
CA ALA A 306 23.24 -3.88 -62.24
C ALA A 306 22.82 -4.17 -63.70
N GLU A 307 23.65 -4.88 -64.47
CA GLU A 307 23.30 -5.35 -65.82
C GLU A 307 22.16 -6.37 -65.78
N ILE A 308 22.25 -7.38 -64.92
CA ILE A 308 21.20 -8.42 -64.75
C ILE A 308 19.88 -7.78 -64.30
N GLU A 309 19.92 -6.84 -63.36
CA GLU A 309 18.71 -6.13 -62.94
C GLU A 309 18.10 -5.27 -64.06
N LYS A 310 18.92 -4.65 -64.93
CA LYS A 310 18.42 -3.90 -66.09
C LYS A 310 17.75 -4.83 -67.10
N GLU A 311 18.32 -6.00 -67.35
CA GLU A 311 17.73 -7.02 -68.24
C GLU A 311 16.42 -7.58 -67.67
N GLU A 312 16.39 -7.93 -66.38
CA GLU A 312 15.16 -8.39 -65.72
C GLU A 312 14.07 -7.32 -65.73
N LYS A 313 14.41 -6.05 -65.50
CA LYS A 313 13.45 -4.93 -65.56
C LYS A 313 12.88 -4.77 -66.97
N LYS A 314 13.70 -4.92 -68.02
CA LYS A 314 13.23 -4.90 -69.43
C LYS A 314 12.28 -6.09 -69.70
N LYS A 315 12.64 -7.31 -69.30
CA LYS A 315 11.81 -8.51 -69.44
C LYS A 315 10.47 -8.37 -68.69
N LYS A 316 10.49 -7.90 -67.44
CA LYS A 316 9.28 -7.66 -66.63
C LYS A 316 8.36 -6.59 -67.25
N LYS A 317 8.92 -5.51 -67.81
CA LYS A 317 8.14 -4.48 -68.52
C LYS A 317 7.47 -5.01 -69.78
N LEU A 318 8.17 -5.83 -70.58
CA LEU A 318 7.61 -6.45 -71.78
C LEU A 318 6.51 -7.45 -71.44
N LEU A 319 6.69 -8.29 -70.41
CA LEU A 319 5.66 -9.21 -69.95
C LEU A 319 4.43 -8.46 -69.39
N LYS A 320 4.63 -7.41 -68.59
CA LYS A 320 3.52 -6.57 -68.09
C LYS A 320 2.77 -5.88 -69.22
N ARG A 321 3.46 -5.47 -70.28
CA ARG A 321 2.85 -4.87 -71.47
C ARG A 321 2.00 -5.90 -72.23
N ARG A 322 2.51 -7.11 -72.45
CA ARG A 322 1.76 -8.22 -73.08
C ARG A 322 0.50 -8.61 -72.28
N MET A 323 0.62 -8.79 -70.96
CA MET A 323 -0.54 -9.07 -70.09
C MET A 323 -1.60 -7.95 -70.15
N ARG A 324 -1.19 -6.69 -70.33
CA ARG A 324 -2.11 -5.55 -70.47
C ARG A 324 -2.79 -5.53 -71.83
N GLU A 325 -2.05 -5.84 -72.89
CA GLU A 325 -2.57 -5.97 -74.26
C GLU A 325 -3.58 -7.14 -74.34
N GLU A 326 -3.28 -8.27 -73.70
CA GLU A 326 -4.17 -9.43 -73.55
C GLU A 326 -5.44 -9.07 -72.77
N GLN A 327 -5.33 -8.41 -71.61
CA GLN A 327 -6.49 -7.95 -70.81
C GLN A 327 -7.37 -6.95 -71.57
N SER A 328 -6.78 -6.06 -72.39
CA SER A 328 -7.55 -5.14 -73.24
C SER A 328 -8.23 -5.86 -74.41
N SER A 329 -7.62 -6.89 -74.98
CA SER A 329 -8.22 -7.69 -76.05
C SER A 329 -9.37 -8.58 -75.56
N THR A 330 -9.29 -9.13 -74.34
CA THR A 330 -10.36 -9.92 -73.72
C THR A 330 -11.55 -9.07 -73.26
N ALA A 331 -11.32 -7.79 -72.92
CA ALA A 331 -12.39 -6.85 -72.54
C ALA A 331 -13.11 -6.20 -73.74
N THR A 332 -12.56 -6.33 -74.95
CA THR A 332 -13.16 -5.80 -76.20
C THR A 332 -13.83 -6.90 -77.03
N SER A 333 -13.65 -8.18 -76.65
CA SER A 333 -14.24 -9.37 -77.30
C SER A 333 -15.35 -10.04 -76.48
N SER A 334 -15.84 -9.36 -75.44
CA SER A 334 -17.01 -9.71 -74.62
C SER A 334 -18.02 -8.57 -74.66
#